data_AF-A0AAV9JD08-F1
#
_entry.id   AF-A0AAV9JD08-F1
#
_cell.length_a   1.000
_cell.length_b   1.000
_cell.length_c   1.000
_cell.angle_alpha   90.00
_cell.angle_beta   90.00
_cell.angle_gamma   90.00
#
_symmetry.space_group_name_H-M   'P 1'
#
loop_
_entity.id
_entity.type
_entity.pdbx_description
1 polymer ?
#
loop_
_entity_poly.entity_id
_entity_poly.type
_entity_poly.pdbx_seq_one_letter_code
_entity_poly.pdbx_strand_id
1 'polypeptide(L)'
;MADFDDVLDTPTGVPIYELWRQATRSEAAATVFLIVVFLCGIFALIGSMQTSSRLTWAFGRDNALLYSSYFGQISPTFGVPIYALLFNSFVIFIIGCVYLGSSTAFNAILSTGLILQQVSFAFPVMCLMLRRRSPKYLPSSRSFRLGPLGWLANVVTVAFAAIVLVFYCFPVEMPVTGSSMNYACVVLGAMGCYNCMKRRIICDCTPPKCQKCQKKGLDCPGIGSRIRFNDGIASRGKLKGRNVPTLAASTTAPQLDKDRLTSLLPNAQALVVTPPMLEMPLEILDAKTRMLFAHFSESVSPVMVFLDEVNGYRHHILPFACSDPVVQRAVCVTAAFHLSAKVPGLRQPAEAGKTAIITKLREMAVRDEPSAVLNHSTWAIILLLMVADLVVAGDDMQTLFNMLVSISKAKGADSCGNGNPLPAFLQEQTELLKLFAGPIISEQRGIELLSLEAAPHMSFISTLLERADPAKRPALLQTDEAWRQARAIYLRRAISSGPASSSTDTTDTILAVETLRRLLLTVDPTAPAAHSLVWPYFVAGAESTTEEHKEFFKGRLEYLLASTGYANVRVALDTLRELWAGGAEERWTARLPKTTSVIIM
;
A
#
# COMPACT_ATOMS: atom_id res chain seq x y z
N MET A 1 -37.52 -36.03 32.21
CA MET A 1 -37.04 -36.39 30.86
C MET A 1 -37.82 -35.52 29.91
N ALA A 2 -37.14 -34.81 29.00
CA ALA A 2 -37.82 -34.21 27.87
C ALA A 2 -38.42 -35.35 27.06
N ASP A 3 -39.71 -35.26 26.75
CA ASP A 3 -40.36 -36.24 25.88
C ASP A 3 -39.94 -35.90 24.45
N PHE A 4 -39.05 -36.74 23.90
CA PHE A 4 -38.43 -36.51 22.61
C PHE A 4 -39.45 -36.65 21.47
N ASP A 5 -40.45 -37.51 21.64
CA ASP A 5 -41.50 -37.72 20.66
C ASP A 5 -42.41 -36.48 20.60
N ASP A 6 -42.73 -35.86 21.75
CA ASP A 6 -43.44 -34.56 21.80
C ASP A 6 -42.66 -33.41 21.13
N VAL A 7 -41.33 -33.43 21.16
CA VAL A 7 -40.49 -32.42 20.49
C VAL A 7 -40.49 -32.62 18.98
N LEU A 8 -40.44 -33.86 18.50
CA LEU A 8 -40.46 -34.19 17.08
C LEU A 8 -41.83 -33.92 16.45
N ASP A 9 -42.91 -34.29 17.14
CA ASP A 9 -44.28 -34.18 16.66
C ASP A 9 -45.00 -32.91 17.17
N THR A 10 -44.23 -31.89 17.58
CA THR A 10 -44.81 -30.69 18.19
C THR A 10 -45.84 -30.02 17.24
N PRO A 11 -47.06 -29.73 17.71
CA PRO A 11 -48.09 -29.07 16.90
C PRO A 11 -47.71 -27.63 16.52
N THR A 12 -46.69 -27.06 17.17
CA THR A 12 -46.15 -25.74 16.83
C THR A 12 -45.29 -25.74 15.57
N GLY A 13 -44.82 -26.91 15.11
CA GLY A 13 -43.88 -27.04 13.99
C GLY A 13 -42.48 -26.46 14.26
N VAL A 14 -42.18 -26.06 15.50
CA VAL A 14 -40.89 -25.45 15.91
C VAL A 14 -40.29 -26.25 17.07
N PRO A 15 -39.52 -27.31 16.79
CA PRO A 15 -39.00 -28.22 17.81
C PRO A 15 -38.17 -27.54 18.92
N ILE A 16 -37.43 -26.48 18.57
CA ILE A 16 -36.60 -25.76 19.54
C ILE A 16 -37.41 -24.99 20.59
N TYR A 17 -38.61 -24.52 20.22
CA TYR A 17 -39.52 -23.86 21.16
C TYR A 17 -40.04 -24.86 22.19
N GLU A 18 -40.48 -26.03 21.72
CA GLU A 18 -40.98 -27.10 22.59
C GLU A 18 -39.88 -27.62 23.53
N LEU A 19 -38.66 -27.78 23.02
CA LEU A 19 -37.50 -28.14 23.84
C LEU A 19 -37.26 -27.14 24.99
N TRP A 20 -37.31 -25.84 24.72
CA TRP A 20 -37.16 -24.83 25.78
C TRP A 20 -38.36 -24.77 26.71
N ARG A 21 -39.58 -25.00 26.21
CA ARG A 21 -40.79 -25.09 27.04
C ARG A 21 -40.68 -26.23 28.03
N GLN A 22 -40.24 -27.42 27.59
CA GLN A 22 -40.03 -28.58 28.46
C GLN A 22 -38.86 -28.36 29.44
N ALA A 23 -37.76 -27.74 29.00
CA ALA A 23 -36.58 -27.49 29.83
C ALA A 23 -36.83 -26.43 30.92
N THR A 24 -37.51 -25.34 30.57
CA THR A 24 -37.78 -24.22 31.49
C THR A 24 -39.10 -24.37 32.26
N ARG A 25 -39.98 -25.28 31.80
CA ARG A 25 -41.36 -25.46 32.29
C ARG A 25 -42.18 -24.16 32.24
N SER A 26 -41.84 -23.24 31.34
CA SER A 26 -42.49 -21.93 31.21
C SER A 26 -42.62 -21.51 29.75
N GLU A 27 -43.86 -21.23 29.33
CA GLU A 27 -44.16 -20.73 27.99
C GLU A 27 -43.60 -19.32 27.76
N ALA A 28 -43.63 -18.48 28.80
CA ALA A 28 -43.08 -17.13 28.74
C ALA A 28 -41.56 -17.15 28.51
N ALA A 29 -40.83 -17.99 29.25
CA ALA A 29 -39.38 -18.11 29.09
C ALA A 29 -39.00 -18.66 27.70
N ALA A 30 -39.69 -19.70 27.23
CA ALA A 30 -39.47 -20.27 25.89
C ALA A 30 -39.74 -19.23 24.78
N THR A 31 -40.77 -18.41 24.93
CA THR A 31 -41.11 -17.33 23.98
C THR A 31 -40.04 -16.25 23.96
N VAL A 32 -39.53 -15.83 25.12
CA VAL A 32 -38.42 -14.86 25.19
C VAL A 32 -37.17 -15.40 24.49
N PHE A 33 -36.81 -16.67 24.71
CA PHE A 33 -35.67 -17.28 24.02
C PHE A 33 -35.86 -17.35 22.51
N LEU A 34 -37.07 -17.63 22.05
CA LEU A 34 -37.40 -17.61 20.61
C LEU A 34 -37.26 -16.20 20.01
N ILE A 35 -37.72 -15.18 20.72
CA ILE A 35 -37.56 -13.77 20.31
C ILE A 35 -36.06 -13.40 20.22
N VAL A 36 -35.26 -13.82 21.20
CA VAL A 36 -33.81 -13.55 21.19
C VAL A 36 -33.14 -14.21 19.98
N VAL A 37 -33.44 -15.48 19.69
CA VAL A 37 -32.89 -16.17 18.51
C VAL A 37 -33.36 -15.53 17.21
N PHE A 38 -34.60 -15.06 17.14
CA PHE A 38 -35.10 -14.32 15.99
C PHE A 38 -34.33 -13.00 15.77
N LEU A 39 -34.09 -12.24 16.83
CA LEU A 39 -33.28 -11.01 16.76
C LEU A 39 -31.83 -11.31 16.34
N CYS A 40 -31.20 -12.35 16.89
CA CYS A 40 -29.88 -12.80 16.46
C CYS A 40 -29.86 -13.17 14.96
N GLY A 41 -30.94 -13.80 14.47
CA GLY A 41 -31.13 -14.12 13.06
C GLY A 41 -31.13 -12.87 12.16
N ILE A 42 -31.80 -11.80 12.56
CA ILE A 42 -31.81 -10.52 11.82
C ILE A 42 -30.38 -9.97 11.66
N PHE A 43 -29.60 -9.94 12.75
CA PHE A 43 -28.21 -9.46 12.68
C PHE A 43 -27.33 -10.35 11.79
N ALA A 44 -27.49 -11.68 11.90
CA ALA A 44 -26.77 -12.63 11.04
C ALA A 44 -27.11 -12.44 9.55
N LEU A 45 -28.38 -12.14 9.22
CA LEU A 45 -28.82 -11.87 7.85
C LEU A 45 -28.21 -10.58 7.30
N ILE A 46 -28.13 -9.51 8.09
CA ILE A 46 -27.50 -8.24 7.69
C ILE A 46 -26.01 -8.49 7.35
N GLY A 47 -25.29 -9.20 8.22
CA GLY A 47 -23.88 -9.55 7.98
C GLY A 47 -23.68 -10.41 6.73
N SER A 48 -24.60 -11.35 6.49
CA SER A 48 -24.58 -12.21 5.30
C SER A 48 -24.81 -11.41 4.02
N MET A 49 -25.79 -10.49 4.02
CA MET A 49 -26.06 -9.58 2.89
C MET A 49 -24.89 -8.65 2.58
N GLN A 50 -24.24 -8.12 3.61
CA GLN A 50 -23.04 -7.29 3.44
C GLN A 50 -21.89 -8.08 2.80
N THR A 51 -21.67 -9.32 3.22
CA THR A 51 -20.60 -10.17 2.66
C THR A 51 -20.90 -10.54 1.21
N SER A 52 -22.13 -10.97 0.92
CA SER A 52 -22.56 -11.37 -0.42
C SER A 52 -22.49 -10.21 -1.44
N SER A 53 -22.95 -9.01 -1.04
CA SER A 53 -22.89 -7.81 -1.89
C SER A 53 -21.46 -7.38 -2.21
N ARG A 54 -20.52 -7.49 -1.25
CA ARG A 54 -19.10 -7.22 -1.49
C ARG A 54 -18.44 -8.24 -2.42
N LEU A 55 -18.81 -9.52 -2.31
CA LEU A 55 -18.33 -10.55 -3.23
C LEU A 55 -18.82 -10.27 -4.66
N THR A 56 -20.11 -9.95 -4.81
CA THR A 56 -20.72 -9.60 -6.10
C THR A 56 -20.09 -8.35 -6.71
N TRP A 57 -19.84 -7.34 -5.88
CA TRP A 57 -19.10 -6.13 -6.28
C TRP A 57 -17.67 -6.45 -6.74
N ALA A 58 -16.95 -7.33 -6.04
CA ALA A 58 -15.60 -7.73 -6.43
C ALA A 58 -15.57 -8.39 -7.82
N PHE A 59 -16.54 -9.26 -8.12
CA PHE A 59 -16.70 -9.83 -9.45
C PHE A 59 -17.12 -8.78 -10.50
N GLY A 60 -17.94 -7.79 -10.12
CA GLY A 60 -18.26 -6.63 -10.95
C GLY A 60 -17.03 -5.79 -11.30
N ARG A 61 -16.18 -5.47 -10.32
CA ARG A 61 -14.91 -4.75 -10.49
C ARG A 61 -13.97 -5.46 -11.48
N ASP A 62 -13.93 -6.79 -11.44
CA ASP A 62 -13.08 -7.60 -12.33
C ASP A 62 -13.75 -7.92 -13.69
N ASN A 63 -14.90 -7.32 -14.01
CA ASN A 63 -15.67 -7.57 -15.24
C ASN A 63 -16.04 -9.04 -15.47
N ALA A 64 -16.27 -9.78 -14.39
CA ALA A 64 -16.62 -11.21 -14.42
C ALA A 64 -18.14 -11.47 -14.52
N LEU A 65 -18.96 -10.44 -14.26
CA LEU A 65 -20.43 -10.52 -14.34
C LEU A 65 -20.97 -9.77 -15.57
N LEU A 66 -22.15 -10.20 -16.03
CA LEU A 66 -22.95 -9.42 -16.98
C LEU A 66 -23.34 -8.09 -16.30
N TYR A 67 -23.34 -6.97 -17.05
CA TYR A 67 -23.57 -5.63 -16.49
C TYR A 67 -22.58 -5.22 -15.38
N SER A 68 -21.32 -5.66 -15.48
CA SER A 68 -20.23 -5.37 -14.54
C SER A 68 -20.05 -3.88 -14.21
N SER A 69 -20.37 -2.99 -15.16
CA SER A 69 -20.30 -1.53 -14.99
C SER A 69 -21.19 -1.00 -13.86
N TYR A 70 -22.30 -1.67 -13.55
CA TYR A 70 -23.20 -1.30 -12.46
C TYR A 70 -22.78 -1.94 -11.14
N PHE A 71 -22.41 -3.22 -11.18
CA PHE A 71 -22.03 -3.97 -9.97
C PHE A 71 -20.67 -3.56 -9.40
N GLY A 72 -19.77 -3.00 -10.21
CA GLY A 72 -18.44 -2.54 -9.77
C GLY A 72 -18.43 -1.17 -9.06
N GLN A 73 -19.57 -0.49 -8.92
CA GLN A 73 -19.65 0.86 -8.34
C GLN A 73 -19.90 0.81 -6.82
N ILE A 74 -19.24 1.71 -6.09
CA ILE A 74 -19.49 1.97 -4.67
C ILE A 74 -20.15 3.34 -4.55
N SER A 75 -21.23 3.43 -3.77
CA SER A 75 -21.91 4.71 -3.55
C SER A 75 -21.02 5.65 -2.73
N PRO A 76 -20.79 6.90 -3.16
CA PRO A 76 -19.93 7.85 -2.45
C PRO A 76 -20.50 8.28 -1.09
N THR A 77 -21.83 8.35 -0.97
CA THR A 77 -22.51 8.77 0.27
C THR A 77 -22.55 7.68 1.35
N PHE A 78 -22.77 6.43 0.96
CA PHE A 78 -23.03 5.31 1.89
C PHE A 78 -21.87 4.31 2.01
N GLY A 79 -20.84 4.40 1.15
CA GLY A 79 -19.67 3.51 1.20
C GLY A 79 -19.96 2.03 0.91
N VAL A 80 -21.13 1.72 0.36
CA VAL A 80 -21.57 0.34 0.07
C VAL A 80 -21.96 0.15 -1.40
N PRO A 81 -21.82 -1.07 -1.96
CA PRO A 81 -22.18 -1.34 -3.35
C PRO A 81 -23.69 -1.59 -3.49
N ILE A 82 -24.46 -0.51 -3.61
CA ILE A 82 -25.94 -0.54 -3.61
C ILE A 82 -26.49 -1.44 -4.72
N TYR A 83 -25.97 -1.35 -5.95
CA TYR A 83 -26.46 -2.17 -7.06
C TYR A 83 -26.21 -3.67 -6.85
N ALA A 84 -25.07 -4.04 -6.27
CA ALA A 84 -24.76 -5.43 -5.92
C ALA A 84 -25.65 -5.93 -4.77
N LEU A 85 -25.95 -5.07 -3.80
CA LEU A 85 -26.86 -5.37 -2.70
C LEU A 85 -28.29 -5.62 -3.22
N LEU A 86 -28.83 -4.69 -4.01
CA LEU A 86 -30.18 -4.83 -4.58
C LEU A 86 -30.31 -6.07 -5.46
N PHE A 87 -29.29 -6.37 -6.27
CA PHE A 87 -29.27 -7.57 -7.08
C PHE A 87 -29.32 -8.85 -6.24
N ASN A 88 -28.50 -8.95 -5.19
CA ASN A 88 -28.52 -10.10 -4.29
C ASN A 88 -29.86 -10.25 -3.57
N SER A 89 -30.41 -9.15 -3.05
CA SER A 89 -31.73 -9.14 -2.43
C SER A 89 -32.82 -9.58 -3.41
N PHE A 90 -32.75 -9.15 -4.67
CA PHE A 90 -33.69 -9.55 -5.71
C PHE A 90 -33.59 -11.05 -6.04
N VAL A 91 -32.38 -11.59 -6.19
CA VAL A 91 -32.18 -13.03 -6.43
C VAL A 91 -32.70 -13.86 -5.26
N ILE A 92 -32.42 -13.44 -4.02
CA ILE A 92 -32.91 -14.12 -2.81
C ILE A 92 -34.43 -14.05 -2.73
N PHE A 93 -35.03 -12.91 -3.08
CA PHE A 93 -36.49 -12.76 -3.15
C PHE A 93 -37.12 -13.74 -4.15
N ILE A 94 -36.56 -13.85 -5.37
CA ILE A 94 -37.06 -14.79 -6.39
C ILE A 94 -36.94 -16.24 -5.91
N ILE A 95 -35.83 -16.62 -5.28
CA ILE A 95 -35.66 -17.95 -4.70
C ILE A 95 -36.69 -18.19 -3.59
N GLY A 96 -36.96 -17.19 -2.74
CA GLY A 96 -38.00 -17.25 -1.72
C GLY A 96 -39.40 -17.47 -2.30
N CYS A 97 -39.73 -16.83 -3.43
CA CYS A 97 -41.00 -17.06 -4.12
C CYS A 97 -41.19 -18.50 -4.61
N VAL A 98 -40.10 -19.26 -4.86
CA VAL A 98 -40.20 -20.69 -5.23
C VAL A 98 -40.87 -21.51 -4.13
N TYR A 99 -40.68 -21.13 -2.86
CA TYR A 99 -41.29 -21.80 -1.72
C TYR A 99 -42.83 -21.78 -1.78
N LEU A 100 -43.43 -20.70 -2.31
CA LEU A 100 -44.89 -20.59 -2.47
C LEU A 100 -45.46 -21.61 -3.46
N GLY A 101 -44.66 -22.06 -4.43
CA GLY A 101 -45.07 -23.04 -5.43
C GLY A 101 -44.69 -24.48 -5.08
N SER A 102 -43.51 -24.68 -4.49
CA SER A 102 -43.02 -26.01 -4.11
C SER A 102 -41.95 -25.94 -3.02
N SER A 103 -42.27 -26.50 -1.86
CA SER A 103 -41.31 -26.70 -0.77
C SER A 103 -40.20 -27.67 -1.18
N THR A 104 -40.50 -28.71 -1.98
CA THR A 104 -39.50 -29.63 -2.54
C THR A 104 -38.47 -28.90 -3.41
N ALA A 105 -38.92 -28.04 -4.34
CA ALA A 105 -38.02 -27.30 -5.21
C ALA A 105 -37.15 -26.28 -4.43
N PHE A 106 -37.75 -25.60 -3.46
CA PHE A 106 -37.03 -24.69 -2.57
C PHE A 106 -35.96 -25.42 -1.75
N ASN A 107 -36.31 -26.55 -1.13
CA ASN A 107 -35.37 -27.37 -0.35
C ASN A 107 -34.23 -27.90 -1.24
N ALA A 108 -34.50 -28.29 -2.47
CA ALA A 108 -33.46 -28.73 -3.42
C ALA A 108 -32.46 -27.60 -3.75
N ILE A 109 -32.94 -26.35 -3.91
CA ILE A 109 -32.07 -25.18 -4.13
C ILE A 109 -31.20 -24.93 -2.89
N LEU A 110 -31.79 -24.97 -1.69
CA LEU A 110 -31.04 -24.78 -0.44
C LEU A 110 -29.95 -25.85 -0.25
N SER A 111 -30.28 -27.13 -0.43
CA SER A 111 -29.31 -28.23 -0.35
C SER A 111 -28.20 -28.08 -1.38
N THR A 112 -28.54 -27.68 -2.61
CA THR A 112 -27.54 -27.40 -3.66
C THR A 112 -26.63 -26.23 -3.27
N GLY A 113 -27.17 -25.17 -2.66
CA GLY A 113 -26.39 -24.04 -2.16
C GLY A 113 -25.36 -24.44 -1.12
N LEU A 114 -25.75 -25.28 -0.15
CA LEU A 114 -24.83 -25.84 0.86
C LEU A 114 -23.72 -26.68 0.22
N ILE A 115 -24.07 -27.49 -0.78
CA ILE A 115 -23.08 -28.28 -1.53
C ILE A 115 -22.08 -27.37 -2.24
N LEU A 116 -22.55 -26.36 -2.97
CA LEU A 116 -21.69 -25.42 -3.70
C LEU A 116 -20.81 -24.58 -2.75
N GLN A 117 -21.31 -24.24 -1.56
CA GLN A 117 -20.55 -23.58 -0.52
C GLN A 117 -19.39 -24.45 -0.02
N GLN A 118 -19.64 -25.74 0.26
CA GLN A 118 -18.59 -26.67 0.68
C GLN A 118 -17.52 -26.87 -0.39
N VAL A 119 -17.94 -26.99 -1.65
CA VAL A 119 -17.01 -27.07 -2.80
C VAL A 119 -16.14 -25.81 -2.88
N SER A 120 -16.72 -24.63 -2.63
CA SER A 120 -16.00 -23.35 -2.66
C SER A 120 -14.93 -23.25 -1.57
N PHE A 121 -15.11 -23.89 -0.42
CA PHE A 121 -14.08 -23.98 0.63
C PHE A 121 -12.99 -25.00 0.32
N ALA A 122 -13.35 -26.14 -0.28
CA ALA A 122 -12.39 -27.17 -0.64
C ALA A 122 -11.51 -26.78 -1.85
N PHE A 123 -12.04 -26.03 -2.80
CA PHE A 123 -11.37 -25.75 -4.07
C PHE A 123 -10.03 -24.99 -3.95
N PRO A 124 -9.89 -23.91 -3.17
CA PRO A 124 -8.61 -23.23 -2.96
C PRO A 124 -7.58 -24.13 -2.25
N VAL A 125 -8.03 -24.93 -1.27
CA VAL A 125 -7.18 -25.87 -0.53
C VAL A 125 -6.64 -26.96 -1.46
N MET A 126 -7.51 -27.51 -2.31
CA MET A 126 -7.13 -28.47 -3.33
C MET A 126 -6.13 -27.88 -4.32
N CYS A 127 -6.36 -26.66 -4.83
CA CYS A 127 -5.41 -25.96 -5.71
C CYS A 127 -4.03 -25.79 -5.04
N LEU A 128 -4.01 -25.43 -3.76
CA LEU A 128 -2.77 -25.29 -2.99
C LEU A 128 -2.03 -26.62 -2.82
N MET A 129 -2.75 -27.72 -2.57
CA MET A 129 -2.19 -29.07 -2.49
C MET A 129 -1.62 -29.54 -3.82
N LEU A 130 -2.32 -29.31 -4.94
CA LEU A 130 -1.85 -29.62 -6.30
C LEU A 130 -0.57 -28.86 -6.64
N ARG A 131 -0.40 -27.64 -6.10
CA ARG A 131 0.83 -26.83 -6.21
C ARG A 131 1.86 -27.13 -5.12
N ARG A 132 1.72 -28.25 -4.40
CA ARG A 132 2.63 -28.73 -3.34
C ARG A 132 2.94 -27.69 -2.26
N ARG A 133 2.01 -26.79 -1.96
CA ARG A 133 2.21 -25.68 -1.01
C ARG A 133 3.48 -24.86 -1.32
N SER A 134 3.76 -24.64 -2.61
CA SER A 134 4.95 -23.91 -3.06
C SER A 134 5.10 -22.56 -2.34
N PRO A 135 6.32 -22.16 -1.96
CA PRO A 135 6.59 -20.87 -1.32
C PRO A 135 6.19 -19.67 -2.17
N LYS A 136 5.92 -19.86 -3.47
CA LYS A 136 5.35 -18.84 -4.37
C LYS A 136 3.91 -18.45 -4.01
N TYR A 137 3.10 -19.42 -3.56
CA TYR A 137 1.69 -19.20 -3.21
C TYR A 137 1.44 -19.25 -1.71
N LEU A 138 2.36 -19.85 -0.96
CA LEU A 138 2.34 -19.91 0.50
C LEU A 138 3.68 -19.39 1.03
N PRO A 139 3.88 -18.05 1.07
CA PRO A 139 5.15 -17.44 1.42
C PRO A 139 5.70 -17.97 2.73
N SER A 140 7.00 -18.25 2.73
CA SER A 140 7.70 -18.66 3.95
C SER A 140 7.72 -17.54 4.99
N SER A 141 7.49 -16.27 4.63
CA SER A 141 7.48 -15.12 5.54
C SER A 141 6.21 -14.95 6.39
N ARG A 142 5.22 -15.85 6.30
CA ARG A 142 3.96 -15.73 7.07
C ARG A 142 4.16 -15.91 8.58
N SER A 143 3.40 -15.15 9.37
CA SER A 143 3.45 -15.14 10.83
C SER A 143 3.04 -16.47 11.46
N PHE A 144 2.08 -17.19 10.86
CA PHE A 144 1.62 -18.48 11.36
C PHE A 144 1.93 -19.62 10.37
N ARG A 145 2.78 -20.56 10.81
CA ARG A 145 3.27 -21.67 9.99
C ARG A 145 2.90 -23.00 10.60
N LEU A 146 1.79 -23.56 10.11
CA LEU A 146 1.52 -24.99 10.26
C LEU A 146 2.42 -25.74 9.25
N GLY A 147 3.52 -26.30 9.75
CA GLY A 147 4.47 -27.11 8.98
C GLY A 147 3.84 -28.41 8.46
N PRO A 148 4.26 -29.60 8.93
CA PRO A 148 3.64 -30.88 8.54
C PRO A 148 2.15 -30.97 8.88
N LEU A 149 1.74 -30.42 10.03
CA LEU A 149 0.33 -30.34 10.45
C LEU A 149 -0.55 -29.59 9.44
N GLY A 150 0.01 -28.66 8.67
CA GLY A 150 -0.74 -27.95 7.63
C GLY A 150 -1.06 -28.82 6.42
N TRP A 151 -0.25 -29.85 6.14
CA TRP A 151 -0.58 -30.85 5.12
C TRP A 151 -1.72 -31.74 5.58
N LEU A 152 -1.67 -32.21 6.82
CA LEU A 152 -2.75 -32.99 7.43
C LEU A 152 -4.06 -32.21 7.41
N ALA A 153 -4.05 -30.94 7.86
CA ALA A 153 -5.23 -30.08 7.84
C ALA A 153 -5.81 -29.93 6.42
N ASN A 154 -4.97 -29.69 5.41
CA ASN A 154 -5.42 -29.55 4.03
C ASN A 154 -6.04 -30.85 3.48
N VAL A 155 -5.41 -32.00 3.75
CA VAL A 155 -5.92 -33.32 3.34
C VAL A 155 -7.26 -33.60 4.01
N VAL A 156 -7.37 -33.36 5.32
CA VAL A 156 -8.61 -33.55 6.08
C VAL A 156 -9.71 -32.66 5.52
N THR A 157 -9.45 -31.38 5.24
CA THR A 157 -10.45 -30.47 4.66
C THR A 157 -10.99 -30.98 3.32
N VAL A 158 -10.12 -31.41 2.41
CA VAL A 158 -10.54 -31.90 1.08
C VAL A 158 -11.24 -33.25 1.16
N ALA A 159 -10.71 -34.19 1.96
CA ALA A 159 -11.32 -35.51 2.15
C ALA A 159 -12.69 -35.41 2.83
N PHE A 160 -12.80 -34.58 3.88
CA PHE A 160 -14.05 -34.35 4.57
C PHE A 160 -15.08 -33.66 3.65
N ALA A 161 -14.67 -32.68 2.86
CA ALA A 161 -15.56 -32.06 1.87
C ALA A 161 -16.06 -33.06 0.82
N ALA A 162 -15.22 -33.99 0.37
CA ALA A 162 -15.61 -35.05 -0.56
C ALA A 162 -16.61 -36.03 0.07
N ILE A 163 -16.41 -36.41 1.33
CA ILE A 163 -17.35 -37.25 2.08
C ILE A 163 -18.70 -36.52 2.22
N VAL A 164 -18.70 -35.29 2.76
CA VAL A 164 -19.92 -34.51 2.97
C VAL A 164 -20.69 -34.27 1.66
N LEU A 165 -19.98 -34.07 0.53
CA LEU A 165 -20.59 -33.95 -0.79
C LEU A 165 -21.44 -35.18 -1.16
N VAL A 166 -20.95 -36.39 -0.88
CA VAL A 166 -21.68 -37.64 -1.14
C VAL A 166 -22.90 -37.73 -0.23
N PHE A 167 -22.71 -37.50 1.08
CA PHE A 167 -23.80 -37.59 2.06
C PHE A 167 -24.91 -36.56 1.80
N TYR A 168 -24.57 -35.34 1.38
CA TYR A 168 -25.55 -34.30 1.02
C TYR A 168 -26.30 -34.59 -0.28
N CYS A 169 -25.90 -35.60 -1.06
CA CYS A 169 -26.67 -36.09 -2.20
C CYS A 169 -27.67 -37.20 -1.83
N PHE A 170 -27.62 -37.72 -0.60
CA PHE A 170 -28.57 -38.74 -0.14
C PHE A 170 -29.92 -38.11 0.22
N PRO A 171 -31.03 -38.86 0.03
CA PRO A 171 -32.36 -38.45 0.50
C PRO A 171 -32.44 -38.48 2.03
N VAL A 172 -33.27 -37.61 2.60
CA VAL A 172 -33.43 -37.46 4.05
C VAL A 172 -34.25 -38.60 4.68
N GLU A 173 -35.11 -39.25 3.89
CA GLU A 173 -36.01 -40.33 4.33
C GLU A 173 -36.06 -41.45 3.27
N MET A 174 -36.26 -42.70 3.72
CA MET A 174 -36.53 -43.85 2.85
C MET A 174 -37.88 -44.48 3.23
N PRO A 175 -38.71 -44.91 2.26
CA PRO A 175 -38.49 -44.93 0.80
C PRO A 175 -38.66 -43.56 0.13
N VAL A 176 -37.91 -43.31 -0.95
CA VAL A 176 -37.97 -42.04 -1.70
C VAL A 176 -39.24 -41.94 -2.54
N THR A 177 -39.88 -40.77 -2.52
CA THR A 177 -40.98 -40.40 -3.40
C THR A 177 -40.54 -39.23 -4.31
N GLY A 178 -41.30 -38.92 -5.37
CA GLY A 178 -40.99 -37.78 -6.24
C GLY A 178 -40.98 -36.42 -5.53
N SER A 179 -41.56 -36.32 -4.33
CA SER A 179 -41.51 -35.12 -3.50
C SER A 179 -40.42 -35.14 -2.41
N SER A 180 -39.88 -36.33 -2.06
CA SER A 180 -38.85 -36.50 -1.02
C SER A 180 -37.45 -36.83 -1.56
N MET A 181 -37.29 -37.02 -2.88
CA MET A 181 -35.98 -37.24 -3.49
C MET A 181 -35.10 -35.97 -3.42
N ASN A 182 -33.84 -36.14 -3.04
CA ASN A 182 -32.86 -35.06 -3.09
C ASN A 182 -32.41 -34.80 -4.54
N TYR A 183 -32.93 -33.73 -5.14
CA TYR A 183 -32.64 -33.35 -6.53
C TYR A 183 -31.30 -32.63 -6.72
N ALA A 184 -30.47 -32.48 -5.68
CA ALA A 184 -29.19 -31.79 -5.80
C ALA A 184 -28.28 -32.41 -6.87
N CYS A 185 -28.24 -33.74 -6.98
CA CYS A 185 -27.46 -34.44 -8.01
C CYS A 185 -27.95 -34.12 -9.45
N VAL A 186 -29.25 -33.88 -9.63
CA VAL A 186 -29.85 -33.48 -10.91
C VAL A 186 -29.51 -32.02 -11.22
N VAL A 187 -29.55 -31.13 -10.24
CA VAL A 187 -29.15 -29.72 -10.42
C VAL A 187 -27.65 -29.60 -10.73
N LEU A 188 -26.81 -30.40 -10.07
CA LEU A 188 -25.38 -30.52 -10.38
C LEU A 188 -25.15 -31.16 -11.76
N GLY A 189 -25.92 -32.19 -12.12
CA GLY A 189 -25.86 -32.90 -13.40
C GLY A 189 -26.44 -32.12 -14.59
N ALA A 190 -27.32 -31.15 -14.35
CA ALA A 190 -27.83 -30.20 -15.35
C ALA A 190 -26.72 -29.31 -15.93
N MET A 191 -25.53 -29.28 -15.30
CA MET A 191 -24.28 -28.83 -15.92
C MET A 191 -23.75 -29.85 -16.95
N GLY A 192 -24.61 -30.25 -17.89
CA GLY A 192 -24.27 -31.14 -19.00
C GLY A 192 -23.11 -30.64 -19.84
N CYS A 193 -22.61 -31.48 -20.76
CA CYS A 193 -21.45 -31.10 -21.57
C CYS A 193 -21.67 -29.76 -22.29
N TYR A 194 -20.60 -28.99 -22.45
CA TYR A 194 -20.66 -27.62 -22.99
C TYR A 194 -21.45 -27.51 -24.29
N ASN A 195 -21.33 -28.50 -25.19
CA ASN A 195 -22.03 -28.50 -26.48
C ASN A 195 -23.55 -28.71 -26.33
N CYS A 196 -24.00 -29.55 -25.41
CA CYS A 196 -25.43 -29.73 -25.13
C CYS A 196 -26.02 -28.49 -24.44
N MET A 197 -25.28 -27.90 -23.49
CA MET A 197 -25.68 -26.66 -22.81
C MET A 197 -25.76 -25.47 -23.77
N LYS A 198 -24.75 -25.28 -24.64
CA LYS A 198 -24.74 -24.25 -25.70
C LYS A 198 -25.93 -24.41 -26.65
N ARG A 199 -26.34 -25.66 -26.90
CA ARG A 199 -27.50 -26.01 -27.73
C ARG A 199 -28.83 -26.00 -26.94
N ARG A 200 -28.82 -25.66 -25.65
CA ARG A 200 -29.99 -25.64 -24.74
C ARG A 200 -30.77 -26.97 -24.69
N ILE A 201 -30.06 -28.09 -24.75
CA ILE A 201 -30.64 -29.44 -24.63
C ILE A 201 -30.02 -30.17 -23.44
N ILE A 202 -30.84 -30.95 -22.73
CA ILE A 202 -30.39 -31.73 -21.57
C ILE A 202 -29.36 -32.77 -22.04
N CYS A 203 -28.17 -32.77 -21.45
CA CYS A 203 -27.12 -33.73 -21.75
C CYS A 203 -27.46 -35.10 -21.13
N ASP A 204 -27.21 -36.18 -21.87
CA ASP A 204 -27.39 -37.57 -21.43
C ASP A 204 -26.21 -38.09 -20.60
N CYS A 205 -25.13 -37.30 -20.48
CA CYS A 205 -24.04 -37.55 -19.53
C CYS A 205 -23.42 -38.96 -19.62
N THR A 206 -23.41 -39.57 -20.80
CA THR A 206 -22.75 -40.86 -21.02
C THR A 206 -21.23 -40.66 -21.19
N PRO A 207 -20.36 -41.29 -20.37
CA PRO A 207 -18.92 -41.31 -20.62
C PRO A 207 -18.57 -42.30 -21.75
N PRO A 208 -17.54 -42.05 -22.58
CA PRO A 208 -16.66 -40.88 -22.62
C PRO A 208 -17.22 -39.68 -23.41
N LYS A 209 -18.23 -39.91 -24.28
CA LYS A 209 -18.89 -38.87 -25.09
C LYS A 209 -20.41 -39.02 -24.98
N CYS A 210 -21.11 -37.89 -24.86
CA CYS A 210 -22.56 -37.85 -24.83
C CYS A 210 -23.13 -38.36 -26.16
N GLN A 211 -24.14 -39.24 -26.13
CA GLN A 211 -24.76 -39.78 -27.35
C GLN A 211 -25.40 -38.67 -28.20
N LYS A 212 -25.91 -37.60 -27.56
CA LYS A 212 -26.48 -36.43 -28.27
C LYS A 212 -25.44 -35.61 -29.04
N CYS A 213 -24.18 -35.69 -28.63
CA CYS A 213 -23.03 -35.06 -29.27
C CYS A 213 -22.54 -35.95 -30.41
N GLN A 214 -22.42 -37.25 -30.13
CA GLN A 214 -21.98 -38.27 -31.07
C GLN A 214 -22.92 -38.39 -32.28
N LYS A 215 -24.24 -38.44 -32.07
CA LYS A 215 -25.25 -38.47 -33.14
C LYS A 215 -25.20 -37.25 -34.07
N LYS A 216 -24.67 -36.12 -33.59
CA LYS A 216 -24.51 -34.88 -34.38
C LYS A 216 -23.09 -34.70 -34.92
N GLY A 217 -22.20 -35.67 -34.73
CA GLY A 217 -20.79 -35.55 -35.12
C GLY A 217 -20.02 -34.45 -34.38
N LEU A 218 -20.54 -33.99 -33.23
CA LEU A 218 -19.89 -32.96 -32.42
C LEU A 218 -18.90 -33.60 -31.46
N ASP A 219 -17.70 -33.02 -31.37
CA ASP A 219 -16.70 -33.48 -30.41
C ASP A 219 -17.15 -33.16 -28.98
N CYS A 220 -17.58 -34.19 -28.25
CA CYS A 220 -18.06 -34.04 -26.88
C CYS A 220 -16.87 -33.86 -25.95
N PRO A 221 -16.80 -32.77 -25.17
CA PRO A 221 -15.73 -32.57 -24.20
C PRO A 221 -15.81 -33.50 -22.98
N GLY A 222 -16.82 -34.37 -22.90
CA GLY A 222 -17.07 -35.28 -21.77
C GLY A 222 -17.76 -34.60 -20.58
N ILE A 223 -17.93 -35.35 -19.49
CA ILE A 223 -18.28 -34.80 -18.17
C ILE A 223 -16.98 -34.41 -17.51
N GLY A 224 -16.63 -33.15 -17.72
CA GLY A 224 -15.44 -32.55 -17.15
C GLY A 224 -15.50 -31.09 -17.47
N SER A 225 -15.37 -30.25 -16.45
CA SER A 225 -14.95 -28.88 -16.68
C SER A 225 -13.66 -28.95 -17.51
N ARG A 226 -13.60 -28.24 -18.64
CA ARG A 226 -12.30 -27.92 -19.25
C ARG A 226 -11.59 -27.00 -18.27
N ILE A 227 -10.95 -27.56 -17.25
CA ILE A 227 -10.07 -26.82 -16.36
C ILE A 227 -8.80 -26.53 -17.16
N ARG A 228 -8.84 -25.46 -17.97
CA ARG A 228 -7.61 -24.81 -18.39
C ARG A 228 -7.16 -23.97 -17.20
N PHE A 229 -6.16 -24.49 -16.49
CA PHE A 229 -5.33 -23.63 -15.65
C PHE A 229 -4.64 -22.66 -16.61
N ASN A 230 -5.19 -21.45 -16.70
CA ASN A 230 -4.49 -20.35 -17.34
C ASN A 230 -3.45 -19.87 -16.34
N ASP A 231 -2.20 -19.66 -16.74
CA ASP A 231 -1.19 -19.15 -15.82
C ASP A 231 -1.51 -17.71 -15.32
N GLY A 232 -2.45 -17.04 -16.00
CA GLY A 232 -2.88 -15.68 -15.74
C GLY A 232 -4.11 -15.50 -14.84
N ILE A 233 -4.23 -14.28 -14.30
CA ILE A 233 -5.22 -13.82 -13.31
C ILE A 233 -6.67 -13.96 -13.80
N ALA A 234 -6.91 -13.97 -15.11
CA ALA A 234 -8.24 -14.19 -15.68
C ALA A 234 -8.19 -15.09 -16.93
N SER A 235 -9.29 -15.81 -17.19
CA SER A 235 -9.46 -16.62 -18.41
C SER A 235 -10.04 -15.82 -19.59
N ARG A 236 -10.63 -14.65 -19.32
CA ARG A 236 -11.24 -13.71 -20.29
C ARG A 236 -11.08 -12.25 -19.80
N GLY A 237 -11.31 -11.26 -20.66
CA GLY A 237 -11.20 -9.83 -20.33
C GLY A 237 -9.77 -9.27 -20.41
N LYS A 238 -9.58 -8.01 -19.98
CA LYS A 238 -8.30 -7.27 -20.09
C LYS A 238 -7.12 -7.91 -19.33
N LEU A 239 -7.41 -8.80 -18.37
CA LEU A 239 -6.41 -9.51 -17.56
C LEU A 239 -6.11 -10.94 -18.06
N LYS A 240 -6.66 -11.32 -19.22
CA LYS A 240 -6.41 -12.61 -19.84
C LYS A 240 -4.93 -12.76 -20.20
N GLY A 241 -4.27 -13.76 -19.62
CA GLY A 241 -2.86 -14.07 -19.88
C GLY A 241 -1.85 -13.25 -19.08
N ARG A 242 -2.30 -12.43 -18.11
CA ARG A 242 -1.39 -11.69 -17.20
C ARG A 242 -1.20 -12.47 -15.91
N ASN A 243 0.03 -12.86 -15.60
CA ASN A 243 0.38 -13.45 -14.31
C ASN A 243 0.74 -12.30 -13.35
N VAL A 244 0.54 -12.46 -12.04
CA VAL A 244 0.94 -11.46 -11.02
C VAL A 244 2.32 -10.91 -11.36
N PRO A 245 2.55 -9.58 -11.35
CA PRO A 245 3.81 -9.00 -11.82
C PRO A 245 4.95 -9.52 -10.94
N THR A 246 5.69 -10.48 -11.48
CA THR A 246 7.04 -10.76 -11.03
C THR A 246 7.89 -9.86 -11.92
N LEU A 247 8.62 -8.93 -11.32
CA LEU A 247 9.68 -8.20 -12.01
C LEU A 247 10.51 -9.23 -12.77
N ALA A 248 10.56 -9.11 -14.10
CA ALA A 248 11.32 -9.99 -14.94
C ALA A 248 12.80 -9.81 -14.58
N ALA A 249 13.37 -10.79 -13.87
CA ALA A 249 14.81 -10.90 -13.72
C ALA A 249 15.38 -11.33 -15.08
N SER A 250 16.14 -10.45 -15.72
CA SER A 250 17.01 -10.83 -16.82
C SER A 250 18.07 -11.81 -16.31
N THR A 251 18.12 -12.99 -16.92
CA THR A 251 19.26 -13.91 -16.97
C THR A 251 20.53 -13.11 -17.26
N THR A 252 21.65 -13.20 -16.53
CA THR A 252 22.58 -14.35 -16.44
C THR A 252 23.62 -13.98 -15.36
N ALA A 253 23.94 -14.88 -14.42
CA ALA A 253 25.11 -14.71 -13.53
C ALA A 253 25.80 -16.07 -13.29
N PRO A 254 27.14 -16.12 -13.15
CA PRO A 254 27.90 -17.36 -13.16
C PRO A 254 27.72 -18.15 -11.86
N GLN A 255 27.79 -19.48 -11.94
CA GLN A 255 27.77 -20.36 -10.78
C GLN A 255 28.98 -20.08 -9.87
N LEU A 256 28.72 -19.64 -8.65
CA LEU A 256 29.72 -19.46 -7.60
C LEU A 256 29.84 -20.77 -6.80
N ASP A 257 31.05 -21.32 -6.81
CA ASP A 257 31.47 -22.53 -6.14
C ASP A 257 31.39 -22.38 -4.60
N LYS A 258 30.59 -23.24 -3.96
CA LYS A 258 30.26 -23.16 -2.53
C LYS A 258 31.39 -23.62 -1.62
N ASP A 259 32.40 -24.28 -2.16
CA ASP A 259 33.42 -24.97 -1.37
C ASP A 259 34.59 -24.06 -0.92
N ARG A 260 34.63 -22.79 -1.37
CA ARG A 260 35.67 -21.81 -0.98
C ARG A 260 35.29 -20.88 0.17
N LEU A 261 34.03 -20.85 0.60
CA LEU A 261 33.56 -19.90 1.63
C LEU A 261 33.67 -20.42 3.07
N THR A 262 33.94 -21.72 3.26
CA THR A 262 33.94 -22.35 4.58
C THR A 262 35.30 -22.28 5.30
N SER A 263 36.36 -21.81 4.65
CA SER A 263 37.73 -21.84 5.20
C SER A 263 38.26 -20.50 5.74
N LEU A 264 37.46 -19.43 5.81
CA LEU A 264 37.97 -18.08 6.11
C LEU A 264 37.27 -17.31 7.24
N LEU A 265 36.59 -17.96 8.19
CA LEU A 265 36.04 -17.26 9.35
C LEU A 265 36.51 -17.88 10.68
N PRO A 266 37.50 -17.27 11.36
CA PRO A 266 37.61 -17.37 12.81
C PRO A 266 36.73 -16.29 13.48
N ASN A 267 35.92 -16.74 14.44
CA ASN A 267 35.37 -16.02 15.59
C ASN A 267 35.20 -14.49 15.46
N ALA A 268 34.00 -14.06 15.05
CA ALA A 268 33.47 -12.75 15.41
C ALA A 268 32.09 -12.94 16.03
N GLN A 269 32.06 -12.92 17.37
CA GLN A 269 30.86 -12.53 18.11
C GLN A 269 30.56 -11.06 17.78
N ALA A 270 29.82 -10.82 16.70
CA ALA A 270 29.18 -9.55 16.44
C ALA A 270 27.67 -9.79 16.59
N LEU A 271 27.04 -9.00 17.48
CA LEU A 271 25.60 -9.03 17.71
C LEU A 271 24.86 -9.00 16.37
N VAL A 272 24.17 -10.10 16.07
CA VAL A 272 23.17 -10.17 15.02
C VAL A 272 22.04 -9.23 15.44
N VAL A 273 22.10 -7.97 15.01
CA VAL A 273 20.93 -7.10 14.98
C VAL A 273 20.06 -7.61 13.84
N THR A 274 19.16 -8.55 14.16
CA THR A 274 18.04 -8.89 13.30
C THR A 274 17.27 -7.60 12.98
N PRO A 275 17.01 -7.26 11.70
CA PRO A 275 16.19 -6.11 11.38
C PRO A 275 14.79 -6.35 11.97
N PRO A 276 14.24 -5.44 12.78
CA PRO A 276 12.89 -5.58 13.27
C PRO A 276 11.95 -5.40 12.08
N MET A 277 11.39 -6.51 11.59
CA MET A 277 10.19 -6.46 10.78
C MET A 277 9.11 -5.78 11.61
N LEU A 278 8.61 -4.64 11.11
CA LEU A 278 7.49 -3.91 11.69
C LEU A 278 6.33 -4.87 12.04
N GLU A 279 6.08 -5.07 13.33
CA GLU A 279 4.78 -5.54 13.84
C GLU A 279 3.79 -4.36 13.74
N MET A 280 3.34 -4.05 12.52
CA MET A 280 2.35 -3.01 12.27
C MET A 280 0.96 -3.68 12.14
N PRO A 281 -0.05 -3.33 12.97
CA PRO A 281 -1.40 -3.87 12.82
C PRO A 281 -2.11 -3.19 11.64
N LEU A 282 -1.63 -3.47 10.42
CA LEU A 282 -2.20 -3.00 9.16
C LEU A 282 -3.64 -3.48 8.94
N GLU A 283 -4.16 -4.42 9.74
CA GLU A 283 -5.53 -4.93 9.65
C GLU A 283 -6.61 -3.88 9.99
N ILE A 284 -6.25 -2.79 10.68
CA ILE A 284 -7.18 -1.73 11.10
C ILE A 284 -7.44 -0.69 9.98
N LEU A 285 -6.55 -0.59 8.99
CA LEU A 285 -6.60 0.46 7.96
C LEU A 285 -7.37 0.03 6.71
N ASP A 286 -8.21 0.92 6.20
CA ASP A 286 -8.93 0.68 4.94
C ASP A 286 -7.98 0.51 3.75
N ALA A 287 -8.46 -0.11 2.66
CA ALA A 287 -7.62 -0.46 1.51
C ALA A 287 -6.95 0.75 0.84
N LYS A 288 -7.61 1.92 0.81
CA LYS A 288 -7.04 3.13 0.20
C LYS A 288 -5.94 3.69 1.09
N THR A 289 -6.17 3.76 2.39
CA THR A 289 -5.15 4.20 3.36
C THR A 289 -3.92 3.29 3.31
N ARG A 290 -4.10 1.96 3.28
CA ARG A 290 -2.97 1.01 3.15
C ARG A 290 -2.18 1.20 1.88
N MET A 291 -2.86 1.43 0.75
CA MET A 291 -2.19 1.68 -0.53
C MET A 291 -1.39 2.99 -0.49
N LEU A 292 -1.93 4.05 0.10
CA LEU A 292 -1.23 5.33 0.26
C LEU A 292 -0.05 5.23 1.25
N PHE A 293 -0.19 4.46 2.33
CA PHE A 293 0.90 4.18 3.27
C PHE A 293 2.03 3.39 2.60
N ALA A 294 1.69 2.37 1.80
CA ALA A 294 2.67 1.62 1.02
C ALA A 294 3.38 2.53 0.01
N HIS A 295 2.63 3.35 -0.73
CA HIS A 295 3.20 4.32 -1.68
C HIS A 295 4.12 5.34 -0.99
N PHE A 296 3.71 5.83 0.19
CA PHE A 296 4.56 6.71 0.99
C PHE A 296 5.87 6.02 1.38
N SER A 297 5.79 4.79 1.91
CA SER A 297 6.94 4.01 2.35
C SER A 297 7.90 3.64 1.22
N GLU A 298 7.38 3.32 0.03
CA GLU A 298 8.18 2.78 -1.08
C GLU A 298 8.66 3.84 -2.06
N SER A 299 7.98 4.99 -2.16
CA SER A 299 8.29 6.01 -3.17
C SER A 299 8.59 7.40 -2.60
N VAL A 300 8.01 7.78 -1.46
CA VAL A 300 8.19 9.13 -0.89
C VAL A 300 9.30 9.13 0.16
N SER A 301 9.18 8.30 1.19
CA SER A 301 10.12 8.28 2.30
C SER A 301 11.56 7.93 1.93
N PRO A 302 11.88 7.12 0.90
CA PRO A 302 13.27 6.85 0.53
C PRO A 302 14.01 8.09 0.02
N VAL A 303 13.29 9.00 -0.65
CA VAL A 303 13.87 10.24 -1.18
C VAL A 303 14.14 11.24 -0.06
N MET A 304 13.38 11.17 1.03
CA MET A 304 13.51 12.08 2.17
C MET A 304 14.67 11.74 3.13
N VAL A 305 15.32 10.59 2.97
CA VAL A 305 16.44 10.16 3.83
C VAL A 305 17.66 9.86 2.97
N PHE A 306 18.87 10.01 3.52
CA PHE A 306 20.10 9.69 2.78
C PHE A 306 20.26 8.18 2.54
N LEU A 307 19.91 7.37 3.53
CA LEU A 307 19.98 5.90 3.48
C LEU A 307 18.64 5.28 3.85
N ASP A 308 18.08 4.52 2.92
CA ASP A 308 16.75 3.93 3.09
C ASP A 308 16.71 2.76 4.09
N GLU A 309 17.87 2.20 4.47
CA GLU A 309 17.99 1.16 5.50
C GLU A 309 17.68 1.68 6.91
N VAL A 310 17.88 2.98 7.14
CA VAL A 310 17.60 3.65 8.41
C VAL A 310 16.49 4.68 8.20
N ASN A 311 15.38 4.25 7.61
CA ASN A 311 14.29 5.17 7.24
C ASN A 311 13.39 5.48 8.44
N GLY A 312 13.67 6.57 9.16
CA GLY A 312 12.89 7.00 10.32
C GLY A 312 11.42 7.34 10.01
N TYR A 313 11.06 7.66 8.76
CA TYR A 313 9.65 7.79 8.39
C TYR A 313 8.92 6.44 8.47
N ARG A 314 9.59 5.34 8.10
CA ARG A 314 9.01 3.98 8.21
C ARG A 314 8.96 3.49 9.64
N HIS A 315 9.99 3.78 10.43
CA HIS A 315 10.13 3.24 11.79
C HIS A 315 9.48 4.09 12.88
N HIS A 316 9.22 5.38 12.62
CA HIS A 316 8.69 6.31 13.61
C HIS A 316 7.40 6.96 13.15
N ILE A 317 7.36 7.54 11.94
CA ILE A 317 6.18 8.28 11.45
C ILE A 317 5.02 7.34 11.09
N LEU A 318 5.25 6.29 10.31
CA LEU A 318 4.16 5.38 9.91
C LEU A 318 3.48 4.66 11.09
N PRO A 319 4.22 4.12 12.09
CA PRO A 319 3.60 3.57 13.30
C PRO A 319 2.81 4.63 14.07
N PHE A 320 3.37 5.84 14.22
CA PHE A 320 2.70 6.94 14.90
C PHE A 320 1.42 7.38 14.18
N ALA A 321 1.45 7.39 12.85
CA ALA A 321 0.30 7.68 12.00
C ALA A 321 -0.83 6.64 12.11
N CYS A 322 -0.54 5.41 12.56
CA CYS A 322 -1.60 4.43 12.83
C CYS A 322 -2.37 4.75 14.11
N SER A 323 -1.78 5.53 15.03
CA SER A 323 -2.38 5.90 16.31
C SER A 323 -3.02 7.29 16.29
N ASP A 324 -2.58 8.19 15.40
CA ASP A 324 -3.10 9.55 15.27
C ASP A 324 -3.77 9.77 13.90
N PRO A 325 -5.10 10.01 13.85
CA PRO A 325 -5.83 10.12 12.59
C PRO A 325 -5.49 11.36 11.77
N VAL A 326 -4.94 12.42 12.38
CA VAL A 326 -4.53 13.64 11.67
C VAL A 326 -3.17 13.42 11.03
N VAL A 327 -2.24 12.76 11.74
CA VAL A 327 -0.96 12.33 11.17
C VAL A 327 -1.18 11.31 10.05
N GLN A 328 -2.10 10.34 10.23
CA GLN A 328 -2.54 9.42 9.17
C GLN A 328 -2.95 10.16 7.90
N ARG A 329 -3.80 11.19 8.07
CA ARG A 329 -4.30 11.98 6.95
C ARG A 329 -3.17 12.75 6.28
N ALA A 330 -2.21 13.30 7.03
CA ALA A 330 -1.04 13.98 6.48
C ALA A 330 -0.18 13.03 5.62
N VAL A 331 0.13 11.82 6.11
CA VAL A 331 0.85 10.79 5.33
C VAL A 331 0.10 10.48 4.02
N CYS A 332 -1.21 10.24 4.10
CA CYS A 332 -2.04 9.96 2.94
C CYS A 332 -2.07 11.11 1.92
N VAL A 333 -2.13 12.36 2.38
CA VAL A 333 -2.10 13.55 1.52
C VAL A 333 -0.77 13.65 0.79
N THR A 334 0.35 13.50 1.50
CA THR A 334 1.70 13.52 0.90
C THR A 334 1.86 12.41 -0.15
N ALA A 335 1.42 11.20 0.17
CA ALA A 335 1.44 10.08 -0.78
C ALA A 335 0.56 10.32 -2.01
N ALA A 336 -0.65 10.84 -1.81
CA ALA A 336 -1.60 11.12 -2.89
C ALA A 336 -1.07 12.23 -3.81
N PHE A 337 -0.42 13.25 -3.25
CA PHE A 337 0.27 14.28 -4.02
C PHE A 337 1.36 13.70 -4.91
N HIS A 338 2.24 12.85 -4.35
CA HIS A 338 3.28 12.21 -5.14
C HIS A 338 2.71 11.30 -6.23
N LEU A 339 1.67 10.54 -5.90
CA LEU A 339 1.04 9.63 -6.85
C LEU A 339 0.22 10.36 -7.92
N SER A 340 -0.17 11.61 -7.68
CA SER A 340 -0.99 12.40 -8.61
C SER A 340 -0.31 12.63 -9.97
N ALA A 341 1.03 12.61 -10.01
CA ALA A 341 1.78 12.64 -11.27
C ALA A 341 1.46 11.45 -12.19
N LYS A 342 1.15 10.28 -11.62
CA LYS A 342 0.74 9.07 -12.35
C LYS A 342 -0.78 8.92 -12.43
N VAL A 343 -1.51 9.43 -11.43
CA VAL A 343 -2.97 9.34 -11.30
C VAL A 343 -3.56 10.73 -11.03
N PRO A 344 -3.79 11.55 -12.07
CA PRO A 344 -4.17 12.97 -11.91
C PRO A 344 -5.42 13.19 -11.04
N GLY A 345 -6.36 12.25 -11.03
CA GLY A 345 -7.57 12.33 -10.20
C GLY A 345 -7.32 12.35 -8.67
N LEU A 346 -6.10 12.08 -8.20
CA LEU A 346 -5.74 12.19 -6.79
C LEU A 346 -5.31 13.60 -6.36
N ARG A 347 -5.03 14.51 -7.31
CA ARG A 347 -4.54 15.87 -7.03
C ARG A 347 -5.54 16.69 -6.22
N GLN A 348 -6.75 16.87 -6.73
CA GLN A 348 -7.79 17.67 -6.08
C GLN A 348 -8.20 17.12 -4.69
N PRO A 349 -8.37 15.79 -4.48
CA PRO A 349 -8.58 15.24 -3.14
C PRO A 349 -7.41 15.49 -2.18
N ALA A 350 -6.16 15.48 -2.66
CA ALA A 350 -5.00 15.75 -1.84
C ALA A 350 -4.92 17.23 -1.43
N GLU A 351 -5.21 18.17 -2.34
CA GLU A 351 -5.34 19.61 -2.04
C GLU A 351 -6.40 19.86 -0.97
N ALA A 352 -7.62 19.32 -1.15
CA ALA A 352 -8.69 19.42 -0.16
C ALA A 352 -8.28 18.81 1.19
N GLY A 353 -7.52 17.71 1.17
CA GLY A 353 -6.94 17.10 2.35
C GLY A 353 -5.94 18.01 3.08
N LYS A 354 -5.01 18.61 2.34
CA LYS A 354 -4.02 19.58 2.86
C LYS A 354 -4.72 20.77 3.51
N THR A 355 -5.69 21.38 2.82
CA THR A 355 -6.47 22.51 3.33
C THR A 355 -7.19 22.15 4.61
N ALA A 356 -7.84 20.98 4.68
CA ALA A 356 -8.54 20.55 5.89
C ALA A 356 -7.59 20.35 7.10
N ILE A 357 -6.37 19.86 6.87
CA ILE A 357 -5.36 19.73 7.92
C ILE A 357 -4.93 21.12 8.42
N ILE A 358 -4.61 22.04 7.51
CA ILE A 358 -4.20 23.41 7.87
C ILE A 358 -5.32 24.14 8.63
N THR A 359 -6.57 24.02 8.18
CA THR A 359 -7.71 24.60 8.89
C THR A 359 -7.83 24.02 10.30
N LYS A 360 -7.69 22.70 10.47
CA LYS A 360 -7.73 22.07 11.79
C LYS A 360 -6.60 22.54 12.69
N LEU A 361 -5.37 22.68 12.17
CA LEU A 361 -4.24 23.22 12.93
C LEU A 361 -4.50 24.67 13.38
N ARG A 362 -5.05 25.52 12.51
CA ARG A 362 -5.42 26.90 12.84
C ARG A 362 -6.51 26.95 13.90
N GLU A 363 -7.52 26.10 13.80
CA GLU A 363 -8.59 26.00 14.79
C GLU A 363 -8.08 25.58 16.17
N MET A 364 -7.17 24.60 16.23
CA MET A 364 -6.52 24.17 17.48
C MET A 364 -5.70 25.32 18.08
N ALA A 365 -4.98 26.08 17.23
CA ALA A 365 -4.20 27.25 17.66
C ALA A 365 -5.06 28.38 18.26
N VAL A 366 -6.33 28.50 17.85
CA VAL A 366 -7.25 29.53 18.34
C VAL A 366 -8.00 29.09 19.60
N ARG A 367 -8.25 27.78 19.76
CA ARG A 367 -9.15 27.25 20.80
C ARG A 367 -8.45 26.68 22.05
N ASP A 368 -7.23 26.16 21.92
CA ASP A 368 -6.59 25.40 23.00
C ASP A 368 -5.42 26.15 23.67
N GLU A 369 -5.04 25.70 24.88
CA GLU A 369 -3.82 26.12 25.56
C GLU A 369 -2.56 25.79 24.71
N PRO A 370 -1.46 26.57 24.83
CA PRO A 370 -0.23 26.36 24.06
C PRO A 370 0.32 24.92 24.10
N SER A 371 0.10 24.22 25.21
CA SER A 371 0.51 22.82 25.44
C SER A 371 -0.19 21.82 24.52
N ALA A 372 -1.45 22.06 24.13
CA ALA A 372 -2.23 21.19 23.27
C ALA A 372 -1.81 21.29 21.80
N VAL A 373 -1.30 22.46 21.38
CA VAL A 373 -0.83 22.71 20.00
C VAL A 373 0.62 22.29 19.82
N LEU A 374 1.45 22.49 20.85
CA LEU A 374 2.89 22.18 20.84
C LEU A 374 3.15 20.72 21.22
N ASN A 375 2.61 19.77 20.46
CA ASN A 375 2.78 18.35 20.66
C ASN A 375 3.50 17.66 19.48
N HIS A 376 3.91 16.40 19.67
CA HIS A 376 4.63 15.63 18.64
C HIS A 376 3.78 15.34 17.39
N SER A 377 2.45 15.27 17.51
CA SER A 377 1.54 15.13 16.37
C SER A 377 1.59 16.37 15.47
N THR A 378 1.46 17.56 16.04
CA THR A 378 1.54 18.83 15.30
C THR A 378 2.89 18.97 14.60
N TRP A 379 3.99 18.60 15.28
CA TRP A 379 5.32 18.62 14.69
C TRP A 379 5.43 17.66 13.50
N ALA A 380 5.00 16.41 13.66
CA ALA A 380 4.98 15.42 12.57
C ALA A 380 4.09 15.87 11.40
N ILE A 381 2.94 16.48 11.68
CA ILE A 381 2.03 17.02 10.65
C ILE A 381 2.71 18.13 9.87
N ILE A 382 3.28 19.14 10.53
CA ILE A 382 3.97 20.25 9.85
C ILE A 382 5.12 19.71 8.99
N LEU A 383 5.89 18.75 9.52
CA LEU A 383 6.96 18.10 8.76
C LEU A 383 6.41 17.39 7.50
N LEU A 384 5.33 16.60 7.63
CA LEU A 384 4.71 15.90 6.49
C LEU A 384 4.09 16.86 5.47
N LEU A 385 3.55 17.99 5.91
CA LEU A 385 3.05 19.05 5.03
C LEU A 385 4.20 19.72 4.27
N MET A 386 5.36 19.92 4.91
CA MET A 386 6.57 20.38 4.19
C MET A 386 7.04 19.36 3.16
N VAL A 387 7.03 18.07 3.49
CA VAL A 387 7.34 17.00 2.50
C VAL A 387 6.35 17.04 1.34
N ALA A 388 5.06 17.23 1.61
CA ALA A 388 4.06 17.41 0.54
C ALA A 388 4.41 18.59 -0.36
N ASP A 389 4.83 19.73 0.21
CA ASP A 389 5.22 20.90 -0.58
C ASP A 389 6.53 20.71 -1.36
N LEU A 390 7.45 19.87 -0.91
CA LEU A 390 8.60 19.45 -1.73
C LEU A 390 8.17 18.62 -2.94
N VAL A 391 7.21 17.71 -2.73
CA VAL A 391 6.70 16.82 -3.79
C VAL A 391 5.97 17.61 -4.87
N VAL A 392 5.19 18.63 -4.51
CA VAL A 392 4.33 19.37 -5.46
C VAL A 392 4.79 20.80 -5.75
N ALA A 393 5.87 21.25 -5.11
CA ALA A 393 6.32 22.65 -5.14
C ALA A 393 5.21 23.63 -4.71
N GLY A 394 4.71 23.47 -3.48
CA GLY A 394 3.64 24.32 -2.93
C GLY A 394 4.13 25.66 -2.38
N ASP A 395 3.25 26.68 -2.44
CA ASP A 395 3.58 28.07 -2.06
C ASP A 395 3.56 28.33 -0.53
N ASP A 396 3.01 27.41 0.28
CA ASP A 396 2.84 27.61 1.72
C ASP A 396 4.15 27.42 2.52
N MET A 397 5.25 27.13 1.84
CA MET A 397 6.48 26.64 2.46
C MET A 397 7.05 27.55 3.53
N GLN A 398 7.14 28.87 3.30
CA GLN A 398 7.70 29.80 4.28
C GLN A 398 6.87 29.83 5.57
N THR A 399 5.55 29.69 5.44
CA THR A 399 4.63 29.64 6.59
C THR A 399 4.82 28.33 7.36
N LEU A 400 4.85 27.19 6.66
CA LEU A 400 5.12 25.88 7.27
C LEU A 400 6.48 25.82 7.95
N PHE A 401 7.51 26.41 7.32
CA PHE A 401 8.86 26.47 7.86
C PHE A 401 8.91 27.25 9.18
N ASN A 402 8.31 28.44 9.23
CA ASN A 402 8.27 29.24 10.45
C ASN A 402 7.54 28.51 11.59
N MET A 403 6.45 27.80 11.29
CA MET A 403 5.78 26.94 12.27
C MET A 403 6.69 25.78 12.73
N LEU A 404 7.41 25.13 11.81
CA LEU A 404 8.33 24.02 12.12
C LEU A 404 9.48 24.47 13.03
N VAL A 405 10.09 25.62 12.74
CA VAL A 405 11.16 26.20 13.58
C VAL A 405 10.62 26.54 14.96
N SER A 406 9.41 27.08 15.04
CA SER A 406 8.80 27.51 16.32
C SER A 406 8.51 26.31 17.22
N ILE A 407 7.94 25.23 16.68
CA ILE A 407 7.64 24.03 17.45
C ILE A 407 8.92 23.26 17.85
N SER A 408 9.92 23.20 16.96
CA SER A 408 11.22 22.61 17.27
C SER A 408 11.95 23.36 18.39
N LYS A 409 11.89 24.70 18.44
CA LYS A 409 12.44 25.46 19.56
C LYS A 409 11.71 25.20 20.87
N ALA A 410 10.38 25.08 20.81
CA ALA A 410 9.56 24.82 22.00
C ALA A 410 9.75 23.41 22.58
N LYS A 411 10.03 22.40 21.73
CA LYS A 411 10.11 20.99 22.13
C LYS A 411 11.51 20.37 22.08
N GLY A 412 12.47 20.99 21.42
CA GLY A 412 13.81 20.45 21.19
C GLY A 412 14.56 20.11 22.48
N ALA A 413 14.30 20.83 23.58
CA ALA A 413 14.93 20.57 24.89
C ALA A 413 14.41 19.31 25.62
N ASP A 414 13.18 18.85 25.31
CA ASP A 414 12.56 17.67 25.96
C ASP A 414 13.01 16.33 25.31
N SER A 415 13.77 16.39 24.22
CA SER A 415 14.03 15.27 23.28
C SER A 415 14.99 14.19 23.81
N CYS A 416 15.69 14.42 24.93
CA CYS A 416 16.81 13.57 25.38
C CYS A 416 16.47 12.56 26.50
N GLY A 417 15.21 12.40 26.92
CA GLY A 417 14.91 11.71 28.19
C GLY A 417 14.18 10.36 28.17
N ASN A 418 13.33 10.06 27.18
CA ASN A 418 12.20 9.13 27.43
C ASN A 418 12.13 7.83 26.60
N GLY A 419 13.21 7.41 25.92
CA GLY A 419 13.22 6.15 25.16
C GLY A 419 12.31 6.11 23.92
N ASN A 420 11.53 7.17 23.64
CA ASN A 420 10.79 7.35 22.39
C ASN A 420 11.72 7.95 21.33
N PRO A 421 11.98 7.27 20.19
CA PRO A 421 12.87 7.77 19.14
C PRO A 421 12.23 8.84 18.23
N LEU A 422 10.90 9.03 18.28
CA LEU A 422 10.19 9.96 17.41
C LEU A 422 10.65 11.42 17.54
N PRO A 423 10.81 12.02 18.73
CA PRO A 423 11.21 13.42 18.86
C PRO A 423 12.61 13.68 18.32
N ALA A 424 13.54 12.74 18.54
CA ALA A 424 14.90 12.81 18.00
C ALA A 424 14.88 12.80 16.46
N PHE A 425 14.08 11.90 15.87
CA PHE A 425 13.90 11.86 14.42
C PHE A 425 13.26 13.16 13.88
N LEU A 426 12.20 13.67 14.51
CA LEU A 426 11.55 14.93 14.11
C LEU A 426 12.52 16.12 14.19
N GLN A 427 13.36 16.17 15.22
CA GLN A 427 14.39 17.19 15.39
C GLN A 427 15.45 17.08 14.30
N GLU A 428 15.95 15.88 14.01
CA GLU A 428 16.92 15.63 12.94
C GLU A 428 16.40 16.08 11.56
N GLN A 429 15.18 15.68 11.20
CA GLN A 429 14.56 16.09 9.94
C GLN A 429 14.27 17.59 9.88
N THR A 430 13.99 18.21 11.03
CA THR A 430 13.79 19.66 11.12
C THR A 430 15.09 20.42 10.89
N GLU A 431 16.20 19.97 11.49
CA GLU A 431 17.52 20.57 11.26
C GLU A 431 17.97 20.38 9.80
N LEU A 432 17.67 19.23 9.21
CA LEU A 432 17.94 18.99 7.80
C LEU A 432 17.21 20.01 6.93
N LEU A 433 15.89 20.15 7.07
CA LEU A 433 15.10 21.13 6.30
C LEU A 433 15.53 22.59 6.54
N LYS A 434 15.95 22.94 7.76
CA LYS A 434 16.51 24.28 8.08
C LYS A 434 17.73 24.59 7.23
N LEU A 435 18.63 23.61 7.05
CA LEU A 435 19.84 23.78 6.26
C LEU A 435 19.53 24.19 4.82
N PHE A 436 18.57 23.53 4.17
CA PHE A 436 18.19 23.83 2.77
C PHE A 436 17.31 25.08 2.65
N ALA A 437 16.45 25.35 3.63
CA ALA A 437 15.57 26.51 3.60
C ALA A 437 16.33 27.84 3.80
N GLY A 438 17.44 27.83 4.54
CA GLY A 438 18.23 29.03 4.86
C GLY A 438 18.55 29.90 3.65
N PRO A 439 19.29 29.38 2.65
CA PRO A 439 19.64 30.08 1.42
C PRO A 439 18.47 30.67 0.62
N ILE A 440 17.28 30.08 0.77
CA ILE A 440 16.07 30.44 0.03
C ILE A 440 15.27 31.50 0.78
N ILE A 441 15.36 31.52 2.12
CA ILE A 441 14.71 32.55 2.94
C ILE A 441 15.49 33.86 2.87
N SER A 442 16.82 33.80 3.05
CA SER A 442 17.69 34.96 2.85
C SER A 442 19.15 34.53 2.71
N GLU A 443 19.92 35.31 1.95
CA GLU A 443 21.36 35.09 1.80
C GLU A 443 22.08 35.08 3.15
N GLN A 444 21.76 36.03 4.04
CA GLN A 444 22.34 36.10 5.38
C GLN A 444 22.06 34.84 6.20
N ARG A 445 20.84 34.29 6.13
CA ARG A 445 20.48 33.06 6.84
C ARG A 445 21.18 31.86 6.24
N GLY A 446 21.34 31.83 4.92
CA GLY A 446 22.17 30.86 4.21
C GLY A 446 23.62 30.88 4.70
N ILE A 447 24.24 32.06 4.79
CA ILE A 447 25.60 32.22 5.34
C ILE A 447 25.67 31.72 6.78
N GLU A 448 24.75 32.14 7.65
CA GLU A 448 24.74 31.73 9.06
C GLU A 448 24.68 30.20 9.21
N LEU A 449 23.73 29.54 8.54
CA LEU A 449 23.53 28.10 8.68
C LEU A 449 24.62 27.28 7.99
N LEU A 450 25.09 27.72 6.83
CA LEU A 450 26.14 27.03 6.10
C LEU A 450 27.54 27.33 6.65
N SER A 451 27.78 28.41 7.41
CA SER A 451 29.12 28.71 7.96
C SER A 451 29.46 27.92 9.22
N LEU A 452 28.47 27.35 9.90
CA LEU A 452 28.68 26.57 11.12
C LEU A 452 29.51 25.30 10.81
N GLU A 453 30.80 25.30 11.14
CA GLU A 453 31.70 24.14 10.98
C GLU A 453 31.35 22.98 11.93
N ALA A 454 30.80 23.28 13.11
CA ALA A 454 30.46 22.32 14.17
C ALA A 454 28.96 21.95 14.19
N ALA A 455 28.25 22.17 13.09
CA ALA A 455 26.82 22.00 13.07
C ALA A 455 26.46 20.50 13.09
N PRO A 456 25.61 20.03 14.04
CA PRO A 456 25.17 18.62 14.12
C PRO A 456 24.43 18.11 12.86
N HIS A 457 24.24 18.98 11.87
CA HIS A 457 23.61 18.73 10.57
C HIS A 457 24.56 17.99 9.61
N MET A 458 25.87 18.23 9.69
CA MET A 458 26.89 17.53 8.87
C MET A 458 27.44 16.26 9.56
N SER A 459 27.34 16.18 10.90
CA SER A 459 27.67 14.96 11.63
C SER A 459 26.71 13.81 11.35
N PHE A 460 25.58 14.08 10.71
CA PHE A 460 24.64 13.04 10.30
C PHE A 460 25.26 12.11 9.26
N ILE A 461 25.98 12.64 8.26
CA ILE A 461 26.64 11.80 7.26
C ILE A 461 27.77 10.99 7.90
N SER A 462 28.54 11.56 8.83
CA SER A 462 29.56 10.81 9.57
C SER A 462 28.96 9.72 10.46
N THR A 463 27.84 9.99 11.14
CA THR A 463 27.10 9.00 11.94
C THR A 463 26.52 7.88 11.05
N LEU A 464 26.05 8.23 9.84
CA LEU A 464 25.58 7.25 8.86
C LEU A 464 26.74 6.42 8.29
N LEU A 465 27.91 7.01 8.07
CA LEU A 465 29.11 6.29 7.59
C LEU A 465 29.56 5.20 8.58
N GLU A 466 29.43 5.46 9.88
CA GLU A 466 29.72 4.47 10.94
C GLU A 466 28.72 3.31 10.93
N ARG A 467 27.44 3.60 10.63
CA ARG A 467 26.34 2.61 10.63
C ARG A 467 26.15 1.90 9.29
N ALA A 468 26.69 2.45 8.20
CA ALA A 468 26.50 1.94 6.85
C ALA A 468 27.39 0.72 6.58
N ASP A 469 26.86 -0.18 5.73
CA ASP A 469 27.61 -1.28 5.14
C ASP A 469 28.93 -0.76 4.53
N PRO A 470 30.09 -1.38 4.84
CA PRO A 470 31.37 -1.05 4.24
C PRO A 470 31.35 -0.87 2.71
N ALA A 471 30.52 -1.64 2.00
CA ALA A 471 30.39 -1.55 0.54
C ALA A 471 29.83 -0.19 0.06
N LYS A 472 29.07 0.51 0.90
CA LYS A 472 28.39 1.78 0.55
C LYS A 472 29.16 3.02 0.98
N ARG A 473 30.17 2.86 1.85
CA ARG A 473 30.97 3.97 2.37
C ARG A 473 31.64 4.84 1.30
N PRO A 474 32.20 4.30 0.20
CA PRO A 474 32.82 5.14 -0.82
C PRO A 474 31.83 6.13 -1.45
N ALA A 475 30.63 5.67 -1.80
CA ALA A 475 29.58 6.52 -2.37
C ALA A 475 29.14 7.60 -1.37
N LEU A 476 28.99 7.25 -0.10
CA LEU A 476 28.63 8.21 0.96
C LEU A 476 29.71 9.27 1.19
N LEU A 477 30.98 8.89 1.16
CA LEU A 477 32.11 9.82 1.26
C LEU A 477 32.17 10.77 0.05
N GLN A 478 31.90 10.27 -1.15
CA GLN A 478 31.81 11.11 -2.35
C GLN A 478 30.64 12.10 -2.26
N THR A 479 29.48 11.65 -1.76
CA THR A 479 28.33 12.52 -1.53
C THR A 479 28.64 13.59 -0.48
N ASP A 480 29.27 13.23 0.63
CA ASP A 480 29.74 14.17 1.66
C ASP A 480 30.73 15.21 1.10
N GLU A 481 31.70 14.76 0.31
CA GLU A 481 32.67 15.63 -0.35
C GLU A 481 31.98 16.59 -1.33
N ALA A 482 31.04 16.10 -2.14
CA ALA A 482 30.28 16.94 -3.06
C ALA A 482 29.49 18.03 -2.31
N TRP A 483 28.93 17.67 -1.16
CA TRP A 483 28.27 18.58 -0.25
C TRP A 483 29.22 19.65 0.31
N ARG A 484 30.41 19.25 0.79
CA ARG A 484 31.44 20.19 1.28
C ARG A 484 31.91 21.16 0.20
N GLN A 485 32.10 20.70 -1.03
CA GLN A 485 32.48 21.55 -2.16
C GLN A 485 31.36 22.52 -2.57
N ALA A 486 30.12 22.04 -2.67
CA ALA A 486 28.97 22.90 -2.98
C ALA A 486 28.77 23.99 -1.91
N ARG A 487 28.89 23.63 -0.63
CA ARG A 487 28.88 24.58 0.49
C ARG A 487 29.97 25.65 0.34
N ALA A 488 31.20 25.25 0.03
CA ALA A 488 32.30 26.19 -0.17
C ALA A 488 32.04 27.15 -1.34
N ILE A 489 31.48 26.65 -2.44
CA ILE A 489 31.07 27.47 -3.59
C ILE A 489 30.02 28.52 -3.17
N TYR A 490 28.95 28.09 -2.49
CA TYR A 490 27.90 29.00 -2.02
C TYR A 490 28.46 30.08 -1.10
N LEU A 491 29.22 29.69 -0.07
CA LEU A 491 29.75 30.62 0.92
C LEU A 491 30.73 31.63 0.31
N ARG A 492 31.61 31.17 -0.59
CA ARG A 492 32.55 32.05 -1.30
C ARG A 492 31.80 33.16 -2.05
N ARG A 493 30.73 32.80 -2.77
CA ARG A 493 29.90 33.77 -3.50
C ARG A 493 29.07 34.67 -2.58
N ALA A 494 28.51 34.13 -1.51
CA ALA A 494 27.66 34.86 -0.57
C ALA A 494 28.45 35.80 0.37
N ILE A 495 29.73 35.54 0.60
CA ILE A 495 30.60 36.38 1.45
C ILE A 495 31.41 37.38 0.61
N SER A 496 31.59 37.16 -0.69
CA SER A 496 32.39 38.06 -1.54
C SER A 496 31.80 39.48 -1.63
N SER A 497 32.62 40.50 -1.36
CA SER A 497 32.25 41.91 -1.44
C SER A 497 32.24 42.41 -2.89
N GLY A 498 31.11 42.29 -3.60
CA GLY A 498 30.86 42.91 -4.92
C GLY A 498 30.62 41.93 -6.08
N PRO A 499 30.11 42.40 -7.24
CA PRO A 499 29.93 41.58 -8.44
C PRO A 499 31.29 41.10 -8.99
N ALA A 500 31.33 39.88 -9.54
CA ALA A 500 32.52 39.19 -10.05
C ALA A 500 33.26 40.06 -11.09
N SER A 501 34.24 40.85 -10.64
CA SER A 501 34.85 41.90 -11.48
C SER A 501 36.37 41.74 -11.63
N SER A 502 36.94 40.58 -11.25
CA SER A 502 38.32 40.23 -11.59
C SER A 502 38.40 38.93 -12.40
N SER A 503 39.34 38.89 -13.36
CA SER A 503 39.62 37.70 -14.19
C SER A 503 40.08 36.50 -13.35
N THR A 504 40.76 36.76 -12.23
CA THR A 504 41.18 35.73 -11.25
C THR A 504 39.98 35.08 -10.57
N ASP A 505 39.00 35.86 -10.11
CA ASP A 505 37.77 35.35 -9.46
C ASP A 505 36.95 34.45 -10.40
N THR A 506 36.94 34.77 -11.69
CA THR A 506 36.29 33.93 -12.73
C THR A 506 36.99 32.58 -12.91
N THR A 507 38.33 32.58 -12.88
CA THR A 507 39.13 31.35 -13.03
C THR A 507 38.98 30.43 -11.83
N ASP A 508 39.03 30.99 -10.62
CA ASP A 508 38.82 30.24 -9.36
C ASP A 508 37.39 29.69 -9.24
N THR A 509 36.43 30.41 -9.81
CA THR A 509 35.04 29.97 -9.91
C THR A 509 34.90 28.74 -10.80
N ILE A 510 35.42 28.81 -12.03
CA ILE A 510 35.40 27.71 -13.00
C ILE A 510 36.11 26.47 -12.45
N LEU A 511 37.27 26.66 -11.79
CA LEU A 511 38.04 25.55 -11.23
C LEU A 511 37.30 24.83 -10.09
N ALA A 512 36.60 25.57 -9.22
CA ALA A 512 35.81 24.97 -8.15
C ALA A 512 34.64 24.14 -8.70
N VAL A 513 33.91 24.67 -9.69
CA VAL A 513 32.81 23.97 -10.36
C VAL A 513 33.33 22.73 -11.10
N GLU A 514 34.46 22.82 -11.79
CA GLU A 514 35.07 21.69 -12.50
C GLU A 514 35.57 20.59 -11.56
N THR A 515 36.07 20.96 -10.37
CA THR A 515 36.49 19.98 -9.36
C THR A 515 35.29 19.19 -8.83
N LEU A 516 34.18 19.89 -8.53
CA LEU A 516 32.93 19.26 -8.13
C LEU A 516 32.35 18.39 -9.25
N ARG A 517 32.38 18.86 -10.51
CA ARG A 517 31.94 18.08 -11.67
C ARG A 517 32.72 16.77 -11.80
N ARG A 518 34.05 16.81 -11.70
CA ARG A 518 34.91 15.62 -11.79
C ARG A 518 34.62 14.61 -10.69
N LEU A 519 34.38 15.07 -9.46
CA LEU A 519 33.92 14.19 -8.38
C LEU A 519 32.58 13.54 -8.73
N LEU A 520 31.59 14.32 -9.16
CA LEU A 520 30.23 13.86 -9.45
C LEU A 520 30.14 12.95 -10.69
N LEU A 521 31.13 12.99 -11.58
CA LEU A 521 31.27 12.02 -12.67
C LEU A 521 31.62 10.62 -12.17
N THR A 522 32.26 10.52 -11.00
CA THR A 522 32.64 9.23 -10.39
C THR A 522 31.53 8.61 -9.54
N VAL A 523 30.48 9.37 -9.25
CA VAL A 523 29.33 8.90 -8.48
C VAL A 523 28.34 8.20 -9.41
N ASP A 524 28.06 6.92 -9.15
CA ASP A 524 26.98 6.21 -9.84
C ASP A 524 25.63 6.87 -9.50
N PRO A 525 24.82 7.30 -10.49
CA PRO A 525 23.51 7.93 -10.25
C PRO A 525 22.50 7.05 -9.52
N THR A 526 22.76 5.75 -9.43
CA THR A 526 21.95 4.76 -8.69
C THR A 526 22.54 4.40 -7.32
N ALA A 527 23.70 4.99 -6.97
CA ALA A 527 24.35 4.77 -5.70
C ALA A 527 23.48 5.24 -4.52
N PRO A 528 23.67 4.65 -3.32
CA PRO A 528 23.05 5.14 -2.10
C PRO A 528 23.33 6.63 -1.89
N ALA A 529 22.31 7.38 -1.46
CA ALA A 529 22.34 8.83 -1.27
C ALA A 529 22.56 9.69 -2.53
N ALA A 530 22.69 9.13 -3.74
CA ALA A 530 22.86 9.94 -4.95
C ALA A 530 21.67 10.89 -5.20
N HIS A 531 20.47 10.52 -4.73
CA HIS A 531 19.28 11.36 -4.82
C HIS A 531 19.35 12.63 -3.96
N SER A 532 20.24 12.72 -2.95
CA SER A 532 20.41 13.91 -2.12
C SER A 532 21.36 14.96 -2.71
N LEU A 533 21.82 14.75 -3.94
CA LEU A 533 22.74 15.65 -4.66
C LEU A 533 22.02 16.80 -5.39
N VAL A 534 20.70 16.96 -5.24
CA VAL A 534 19.92 18.06 -5.86
C VAL A 534 20.55 19.41 -5.55
N TRP A 535 20.81 19.69 -4.27
CA TRP A 535 21.40 20.97 -3.86
C TRP A 535 22.83 21.17 -4.37
N PRO A 536 23.77 20.20 -4.23
CA PRO A 536 25.08 20.28 -4.89
C PRO A 536 25.02 20.56 -6.39
N TYR A 537 24.13 19.88 -7.13
CA TYR A 537 23.95 20.14 -8.56
C TYR A 537 23.41 21.54 -8.83
N PHE A 538 22.45 22.01 -8.02
CA PHE A 538 21.89 23.34 -8.14
C PHE A 538 22.94 24.43 -7.88
N VAL A 539 23.69 24.35 -6.78
CA VAL A 539 24.72 25.35 -6.45
C VAL A 539 25.80 25.41 -7.52
N ALA A 540 26.30 24.26 -7.97
CA ALA A 540 27.29 24.20 -9.02
C ALA A 540 26.75 24.73 -10.36
N GLY A 541 25.50 24.40 -10.69
CA GLY A 541 24.80 24.93 -11.86
C GLY A 541 24.60 26.44 -11.80
N ALA A 542 24.23 26.99 -10.64
CA ALA A 542 24.03 28.44 -10.45
C ALA A 542 25.34 29.22 -10.58
N GLU A 543 26.45 28.62 -10.13
CA GLU A 543 27.79 29.17 -10.23
C GLU A 543 28.42 28.97 -11.64
N SER A 544 27.83 28.12 -12.49
CA SER A 544 28.38 27.76 -13.80
C SER A 544 28.33 28.92 -14.79
N THR A 545 29.50 29.31 -15.31
CA THR A 545 29.63 30.33 -16.36
C THR A 545 29.77 29.74 -17.76
N THR A 546 30.24 28.49 -17.88
CA THR A 546 30.43 27.79 -19.15
C THR A 546 29.19 26.98 -19.54
N GLU A 547 28.88 26.90 -20.84
CA GLU A 547 27.74 26.10 -21.32
C GLU A 547 27.90 24.60 -21.05
N GLU A 548 29.13 24.08 -21.05
CA GLU A 548 29.40 22.67 -20.70
C GLU A 548 28.98 22.37 -19.26
N HIS A 549 29.35 23.23 -18.30
CA HIS A 549 28.97 23.05 -16.90
C HIS A 549 27.45 23.17 -16.71
N LYS A 550 26.82 24.18 -17.32
CA LYS A 550 25.37 24.37 -17.26
C LYS A 550 24.61 23.15 -17.75
N GLU A 551 24.98 22.61 -18.92
CA GLU A 551 24.29 21.45 -19.49
C GLU A 551 24.52 20.18 -18.66
N PHE A 552 25.72 19.99 -18.10
CA PHE A 552 25.99 18.86 -17.21
C PHE A 552 25.08 18.88 -15.96
N PHE A 553 25.05 19.99 -15.21
CA PHE A 553 24.27 20.07 -13.97
C PHE A 553 22.77 20.08 -14.23
N LYS A 554 22.32 20.73 -15.31
CA LYS A 554 20.93 20.63 -15.79
C LYS A 554 20.54 19.18 -16.08
N GLY A 555 21.35 18.45 -16.85
CA GLY A 555 21.08 17.05 -17.17
C GLY A 555 21.02 16.15 -15.94
N ARG A 556 21.86 16.40 -14.92
CA ARG A 556 21.81 15.67 -13.64
C ARG A 556 20.53 15.96 -12.85
N LEU A 557 20.09 17.21 -12.79
CA LEU A 557 18.83 17.59 -12.15
C LEU A 557 17.61 17.01 -12.91
N GLU A 558 17.64 16.98 -14.24
CA GLU A 558 16.59 16.36 -15.06
C GLU A 558 16.50 14.84 -14.80
N TYR A 559 17.64 14.16 -14.66
CA TYR A 559 17.68 12.76 -14.25
C TYR A 559 17.07 12.55 -12.85
N LEU A 560 17.44 13.39 -11.87
CA LEU A 560 16.87 13.31 -10.53
C LEU A 560 15.36 13.55 -10.54
N LEU A 561 14.88 14.56 -11.27
CA LEU A 561 13.45 14.82 -11.44
C LEU A 561 12.71 13.61 -12.04
N ALA A 562 13.28 12.96 -13.05
CA ALA A 562 12.70 11.78 -13.68
C ALA A 562 12.67 10.56 -12.74
N SER A 563 13.69 10.41 -11.89
CA SER A 563 13.82 9.28 -10.97
C SER A 563 12.99 9.42 -9.69
N THR A 564 12.94 10.62 -9.09
CA THR A 564 12.23 10.88 -7.83
C THR A 564 10.81 11.34 -8.05
N GLY A 565 10.53 12.10 -9.10
CA GLY A 565 9.22 12.70 -9.35
C GLY A 565 8.89 13.92 -8.48
N TYR A 566 9.84 14.43 -7.69
CA TYR A 566 9.63 15.59 -6.82
C TYR A 566 9.67 16.90 -7.61
N ALA A 567 8.61 17.70 -7.50
CA ALA A 567 8.47 18.93 -8.27
C ALA A 567 9.45 20.04 -7.82
N ASN A 568 9.98 20.01 -6.60
CA ASN A 568 11.00 20.97 -6.18
C ASN A 568 12.26 20.94 -7.07
N VAL A 569 12.64 19.78 -7.61
CA VAL A 569 13.76 19.65 -8.57
C VAL A 569 13.42 20.36 -9.90
N ARG A 570 12.15 20.37 -10.30
CA ARG A 570 11.70 21.14 -11.47
C ARG A 570 11.82 22.64 -11.20
N VAL A 571 11.42 23.11 -10.02
CA VAL A 571 11.59 24.52 -9.64
C VAL A 571 13.07 24.90 -9.60
N ALA A 572 13.95 24.01 -9.14
CA ALA A 572 15.40 24.22 -9.19
C ALA A 572 15.91 24.42 -10.62
N LEU A 573 15.44 23.60 -11.57
CA LEU A 573 15.77 23.75 -13.00
C LEU A 573 15.26 25.07 -13.58
N ASP A 574 14.03 25.47 -13.27
CA ASP A 574 13.45 26.72 -13.75
C ASP A 574 14.17 27.94 -13.15
N THR A 575 14.53 27.86 -11.85
CA THR A 575 15.34 28.87 -11.15
C THR A 575 16.73 28.99 -11.79
N LEU A 576 17.40 27.89 -12.13
CA LEU A 576 18.70 27.95 -12.82
C LEU A 576 18.61 28.68 -14.15
N ARG A 577 17.56 28.40 -14.95
CA ARG A 577 17.35 29.08 -16.24
C ARG A 577 17.16 30.58 -16.06
N GLU A 578 16.42 31.00 -15.04
CA GLU A 578 16.22 32.41 -14.72
C GLU A 578 17.50 33.08 -14.20
N LEU A 579 18.27 32.39 -13.37
CA LEU A 579 19.55 32.89 -12.88
C LEU A 579 20.55 33.09 -14.03
N TRP A 580 20.63 32.14 -14.97
CA TRP A 580 21.48 32.24 -16.16
C TRP A 580 21.03 33.31 -17.15
N ALA A 581 19.73 33.60 -17.22
CA ALA A 581 19.18 34.65 -18.08
C ALA A 581 19.34 36.06 -17.49
N GLY A 582 19.38 36.19 -16.16
CA GLY A 582 19.55 37.49 -15.50
C GLY A 582 21.00 37.98 -15.55
N GLY A 583 21.18 39.27 -15.89
CA GLY A 583 22.49 39.91 -16.03
C GLY A 583 23.35 39.92 -14.76
N ALA A 584 24.63 40.24 -14.92
CA ALA A 584 25.69 40.13 -13.89
C ALA A 584 25.68 41.20 -12.78
N GLU A 585 24.61 42.00 -12.65
CA GLU A 585 24.58 43.14 -11.71
C GLU A 585 24.45 42.71 -10.24
N GLU A 586 23.74 41.61 -9.96
CA GLU A 586 23.57 41.06 -8.61
C GLU A 586 24.00 39.59 -8.60
N ARG A 587 24.76 39.19 -7.57
CA ARG A 587 25.17 37.79 -7.38
C ARG A 587 23.96 36.89 -7.20
N TRP A 588 24.02 35.67 -7.76
CA TRP A 588 22.89 34.74 -7.76
C TRP A 588 22.43 34.36 -6.35
N THR A 589 23.32 34.34 -5.35
CA THR A 589 23.00 34.04 -3.95
C THR A 589 22.09 35.09 -3.31
N ALA A 590 22.19 36.35 -3.72
CA ALA A 590 21.33 37.45 -3.26
C ALA A 590 20.00 37.51 -4.04
N ARG A 591 20.01 37.03 -5.29
CA ARG A 591 18.81 36.89 -6.13
C ARG A 591 17.95 35.69 -5.74
N LEU A 592 18.56 34.61 -5.24
CA LEU A 592 17.90 33.34 -4.95
C LEU A 592 16.60 33.48 -4.12
N PRO A 593 16.57 34.22 -2.99
CA PRO A 593 15.35 34.41 -2.20
C PRO A 593 14.23 35.18 -2.92
N LYS A 594 14.57 35.93 -3.98
CA LYS A 594 13.61 36.68 -4.80
C LYS A 594 13.07 35.83 -5.95
N THR A 595 13.85 34.85 -6.40
CA THR A 595 13.52 34.00 -7.55
C THR A 595 12.68 32.78 -7.18
N THR A 596 12.91 32.18 -6.01
CA THR A 596 12.16 30.99 -5.59
C THR A 596 11.79 31.02 -4.11
N SER A 597 10.61 30.49 -3.80
CA SER A 597 10.14 30.24 -2.43
C SER A 597 10.17 28.75 -2.06
N VAL A 598 10.64 27.88 -2.97
CA VAL A 598 10.61 26.41 -2.82
C VAL A 598 12.00 25.87 -2.50
N ILE A 599 12.10 25.11 -1.40
CA ILE A 599 13.27 24.37 -0.94
C ILE A 599 13.80 23.45 -2.03
N ILE A 600 15.05 23.68 -2.40
CA ILE A 600 15.80 22.85 -3.34
C ILE A 600 16.60 21.85 -2.51
N MET A 601 16.09 20.62 -2.42
CA MET A 601 16.61 19.52 -1.59
C MET A 601 16.56 18.21 -2.35
#